data_AF-A0A9W4DYI5-F1
#
_entry.id   AF-A0A9W4DYI5-F1
#
_cell.length_a   1.000
_cell.length_b   1.000
_cell.length_c   1.000
_cell.angle_alpha   90.00
_cell.angle_beta   90.00
_cell.angle_gamma   90.00
#
_symmetry.space_group_name_H-M   'P 1'
#
loop_
_entity.id
_entity.type
_entity.pdbx_description
1 polymer ?
#
loop_
_entity_poly.entity_id
_entity_poly.type
_entity_poly.pdbx_seq_one_letter_code
_entity_poly.pdbx_strand_id
1 'polypeptide(L)'
;MRWDQLGRDDATAALFGTDAVTRRFDTPEFRGITFHEVRARSILNRVPGASRMPFEWTVNPYRGCSHACVYCFARRTHSYLDLDTGHDFDTQIVVKTNAAELLRRELAAPRWQGEHIAMGTNVDCYQRAEGRYQLMPGILAALRDRANPFSILTKGSLILRDLELVRQAARVTEVSIALSVGFLDGELWRSVEPGTPSPQTRLAVCRTLSENGIPSSVLMAPVLPFLSDSPEQLRATVRAIAAAGAGSITPLVLHLRPGAREWYMAWLARNHPHLVLRYEALYAGGSYAPTWYQRRITRQVHGFAAEFGCGPARRTGFRQPERPPQDPRAAQPSRPEPQDRERGQERGQERGRPTLPVTRPPAEPGDTQLTLL
;
A
#
# COMPACT_ATOMS: atom_id res chain seq x y z
N MET A 1 11.66 1.81 -12.70
CA MET A 1 12.30 2.92 -13.42
C MET A 1 13.79 2.65 -13.41
N ARG A 2 14.34 2.22 -14.55
CA ARG A 2 15.75 1.88 -14.72
C ARG A 2 16.38 3.11 -15.37
N TRP A 3 17.22 3.82 -14.63
CA TRP A 3 18.07 4.88 -15.17
C TRP A 3 19.48 4.37 -15.01
N ASP A 4 20.02 3.75 -16.06
CA ASP A 4 21.44 3.45 -16.18
C ASP A 4 21.96 4.19 -17.40
N GLN A 5 23.10 4.85 -17.21
CA GLN A 5 23.97 5.56 -18.15
C GLN A 5 23.55 6.99 -18.55
N LEU A 6 24.29 8.00 -18.07
CA LEU A 6 25.32 8.69 -18.86
C LEU A 6 25.92 9.90 -18.09
N GLY A 7 27.26 9.97 -18.10
CA GLY A 7 28.05 11.18 -18.34
C GLY A 7 28.08 12.30 -17.30
N ARG A 8 29.26 12.52 -16.70
CA ARG A 8 29.61 13.75 -15.96
C ARG A 8 29.61 14.97 -16.88
N ASP A 9 29.34 16.12 -16.25
CA ASP A 9 29.53 17.50 -16.71
C ASP A 9 28.32 18.12 -17.44
N ASP A 10 27.37 18.67 -16.65
CA ASP A 10 27.13 20.11 -16.65
C ASP A 10 26.28 20.52 -15.43
N ALA A 11 26.73 21.53 -14.70
CA ALA A 11 26.07 22.04 -13.51
C ALA A 11 24.83 22.86 -13.92
N THR A 12 23.67 22.59 -13.29
CA THR A 12 22.34 23.27 -13.40
C THR A 12 21.22 22.65 -14.27
N ALA A 13 21.18 21.32 -14.45
CA ALA A 13 19.98 20.57 -14.86
C ALA A 13 19.92 19.23 -14.07
N ALA A 14 18.84 18.69 -13.51
CA ALA A 14 17.44 19.07 -13.42
C ALA A 14 16.80 18.35 -12.19
N LEU A 15 16.24 19.10 -11.23
CA LEU A 15 15.51 18.56 -10.05
C LEU A 15 14.26 17.76 -10.46
N PHE A 16 13.73 18.07 -11.64
CA PHE A 16 12.62 17.39 -12.27
C PHE A 16 12.90 17.38 -13.77
N GLY A 17 12.63 16.26 -14.47
CA GLY A 17 12.79 16.20 -15.92
C GLY A 17 12.07 17.37 -16.62
N THR A 18 12.51 17.72 -17.81
CA THR A 18 12.15 18.91 -18.61
C THR A 18 10.66 19.24 -18.78
N ASP A 19 9.73 18.33 -18.41
CA ASP A 19 8.27 18.53 -18.47
C ASP A 19 7.60 18.82 -17.11
N ALA A 20 8.36 18.89 -16.01
CA ALA A 20 7.80 19.17 -14.70
C ALA A 20 7.64 20.67 -14.47
N VAL A 21 6.41 21.15 -14.56
CA VAL A 21 6.06 22.50 -14.10
C VAL A 21 6.09 22.53 -12.57
N THR A 22 7.27 22.72 -11.98
CA THR A 22 7.42 22.86 -10.53
C THR A 22 6.88 24.21 -10.07
N ARG A 23 5.61 24.26 -9.66
CA ARG A 23 5.10 25.39 -8.88
C ARG A 23 5.45 25.17 -7.42
N ARG A 24 6.18 26.14 -6.83
CA ARG A 24 6.49 26.21 -5.40
C ARG A 24 5.72 27.38 -4.80
N PHE A 25 5.04 27.16 -3.70
CA PHE A 25 4.40 28.22 -2.93
C PHE A 25 4.44 27.87 -1.45
N ASP A 26 4.70 28.88 -0.61
CA ASP A 26 4.54 28.77 0.83
C ASP A 26 3.06 29.02 1.14
N THR A 27 2.43 28.08 1.83
CA THR A 27 1.04 28.26 2.29
C THR A 27 1.09 28.58 3.77
N PRO A 28 0.46 29.66 4.26
CA PRO A 28 0.41 29.98 5.69
C PRO A 28 -0.05 28.79 6.53
N GLU A 29 -0.95 27.96 5.98
CA GLU A 29 -1.43 26.74 6.61
C GLU A 29 -0.34 25.66 6.67
N PHE A 30 0.58 25.58 5.71
CA PHE A 30 1.66 24.58 5.64
C PHE A 30 3.05 25.18 5.80
N ARG A 31 3.20 26.22 6.64
CA ARG A 31 4.48 26.87 6.91
C ARG A 31 5.60 25.84 7.13
N GLY A 32 6.69 25.98 6.37
CA GLY A 32 7.84 25.06 6.42
C GLY A 32 7.73 23.85 5.49
N ILE A 33 6.68 23.74 4.68
CA ILE A 33 6.53 22.72 3.64
C ILE A 33 6.51 23.37 2.26
N THR A 34 7.34 22.88 1.36
CA THR A 34 7.34 23.23 -0.07
C THR A 34 6.67 22.12 -0.87
N PHE A 35 5.61 22.47 -1.60
CA PHE A 35 5.01 21.56 -2.58
C PHE A 35 5.68 21.72 -3.94
N HIS A 36 5.99 20.59 -4.58
CA HIS A 36 6.48 20.52 -5.95
C HIS A 36 5.42 19.83 -6.81
N GLU A 37 4.58 20.63 -7.44
CA GLU A 37 3.56 20.10 -8.34
C GLU A 37 4.22 19.54 -9.61
N VAL A 38 3.80 18.35 -10.04
CA VAL A 38 4.29 17.72 -11.26
C VAL A 38 3.13 17.07 -12.01
N ARG A 39 3.22 17.09 -13.34
CA ARG A 39 2.39 16.22 -14.20
C ARG A 39 3.16 14.92 -14.43
N ALA A 40 2.69 13.84 -13.82
CA ALA A 40 3.33 12.53 -13.97
C ALA A 40 3.01 11.91 -15.34
N ARG A 41 3.95 11.11 -15.87
CA ARG A 41 3.74 10.33 -17.10
C ARG A 41 3.04 8.98 -16.83
N SER A 42 3.23 8.43 -15.63
CA SER A 42 2.56 7.23 -15.12
C SER A 42 2.24 7.35 -13.63
N ILE A 43 1.17 6.68 -13.16
CA ILE A 43 0.79 6.65 -11.74
C ILE A 43 0.85 5.25 -11.12
N LEU A 44 0.61 4.20 -11.92
CA LEU A 44 0.77 2.80 -11.52
C LEU A 44 2.26 2.42 -11.43
N ASN A 45 2.69 1.98 -10.26
CA ASN A 45 4.05 1.56 -10.01
C ASN A 45 4.07 0.07 -9.71
N ARG A 46 4.83 -0.70 -10.49
CA ARG A 46 5.05 -2.12 -10.22
C ARG A 46 6.03 -2.30 -9.07
N VAL A 47 5.65 -3.11 -8.09
CA VAL A 47 6.50 -3.52 -6.98
C VAL A 47 7.62 -4.42 -7.54
N PRO A 48 8.89 -4.22 -7.13
CA PRO A 48 9.99 -5.09 -7.58
C PRO A 48 9.72 -6.56 -7.23
N GLY A 49 9.99 -7.49 -8.16
CA GLY A 49 9.67 -8.92 -7.98
C GLY A 49 10.38 -9.60 -6.81
N ALA A 50 11.50 -9.05 -6.31
CA ALA A 50 12.17 -9.53 -5.10
C ALA A 50 11.46 -9.12 -3.79
N SER A 51 10.44 -8.27 -3.87
CA SER A 51 9.65 -7.81 -2.73
C SER A 51 8.67 -8.90 -2.28
N ARG A 52 8.54 -9.08 -0.97
CA ARG A 52 7.59 -10.06 -0.38
C ARG A 52 6.21 -9.45 -0.10
N MET A 53 5.87 -8.34 -0.74
CA MET A 53 4.57 -7.70 -0.54
C MET A 53 3.46 -8.54 -1.20
N PRO A 54 2.27 -8.62 -0.60
CA PRO A 54 1.17 -9.44 -1.13
C PRO A 54 0.45 -8.80 -2.34
N PHE A 55 1.05 -7.78 -2.96
CA PHE A 55 0.50 -7.03 -4.08
C PHE A 55 1.60 -6.63 -5.07
N GLU A 56 1.23 -6.49 -6.34
CA GLU A 56 2.17 -6.16 -7.42
C GLU A 56 2.14 -4.69 -7.82
N TRP A 57 1.05 -3.97 -7.56
CA TRP A 57 0.85 -2.61 -8.06
C TRP A 57 0.57 -1.62 -6.94
N THR A 58 1.05 -0.40 -7.11
CA THR A 58 0.83 0.70 -6.17
C THR A 58 0.52 2.01 -6.86
N VAL A 59 -0.27 2.84 -6.18
CA VAL A 59 -0.49 4.24 -6.54
C VAL A 59 0.03 5.12 -5.40
N ASN A 60 0.92 6.05 -5.76
CA ASN A 60 1.49 7.03 -4.84
C ASN A 60 1.23 8.43 -5.42
N PRO A 61 0.17 9.14 -4.99
CA PRO A 61 -0.16 10.48 -5.48
C PRO A 61 0.86 11.53 -5.03
N TYR A 62 1.57 11.24 -3.95
CA TYR A 62 2.60 12.09 -3.37
C TYR A 62 3.97 11.37 -3.36
N ARG A 63 5.05 12.13 -3.16
CA ARG A 63 6.35 11.63 -2.68
C ARG A 63 6.85 12.61 -1.61
N GLY A 64 7.38 12.08 -0.52
CA GLY A 64 7.59 12.83 0.72
C GLY A 64 6.34 12.78 1.57
N CYS A 65 6.52 12.88 2.90
CA CYS A 65 5.41 12.70 3.82
C CYS A 65 5.50 13.66 5.00
N SER A 66 4.52 14.58 5.12
CA SER A 66 4.45 15.55 6.21
C SER A 66 4.11 14.92 7.57
N HIS A 67 3.92 13.60 7.62
CA HIS A 67 3.82 12.85 8.88
C HIS A 67 5.12 12.84 9.68
N ALA A 68 6.26 13.05 9.03
CA ALA A 68 7.56 13.18 9.66
C ALA A 68 7.94 12.03 10.61
N CYS A 69 7.52 10.80 10.31
CA CYS A 69 7.92 9.64 11.10
C CYS A 69 9.44 9.46 11.03
N VAL A 70 10.12 9.46 12.18
CA VAL A 70 11.60 9.35 12.24
C VAL A 70 12.11 8.00 11.71
N TYR A 71 11.24 6.98 11.71
CA TYR A 71 11.54 5.62 11.25
C TYR A 71 11.10 5.32 9.79
N CYS A 72 10.59 6.30 9.05
CA CYS A 72 9.95 6.04 7.75
C CYS A 72 10.92 5.45 6.72
N PHE A 73 10.71 4.20 6.29
CA PHE A 73 11.58 3.54 5.31
C PHE A 73 11.57 4.21 3.92
N ALA A 74 10.55 5.01 3.62
CA ALA A 74 10.39 5.69 2.33
C ALA A 74 11.30 6.92 2.16
N ARG A 75 11.96 7.34 3.25
CA ARG A 75 12.93 8.45 3.29
C ARG A 75 13.96 8.41 2.17
N ARG A 76 14.47 7.21 1.85
CA ARG A 76 15.42 7.00 0.75
C ARG A 76 14.90 7.46 -0.62
N THR A 77 13.59 7.54 -0.82
CA THR A 77 13.05 7.92 -2.13
C THR A 77 13.30 9.38 -2.52
N HIS A 78 13.69 10.23 -1.57
CA HIS A 78 14.13 11.61 -1.82
C HIS A 78 15.54 11.71 -2.38
N SER A 79 16.40 10.74 -2.11
CA SER A 79 17.76 10.73 -2.69
C SER A 79 17.75 10.56 -4.22
N TYR A 80 16.62 10.16 -4.82
CA TYR A 80 16.45 10.11 -6.28
C TYR A 80 16.09 11.47 -6.90
N LEU A 81 15.93 12.50 -6.08
CA LEU A 81 15.61 13.88 -6.47
C LEU A 81 16.71 14.85 -6.03
N ASP A 82 17.89 14.35 -5.67
CA ASP A 82 18.98 15.13 -5.07
C ASP A 82 18.56 15.90 -3.81
N LEU A 83 17.61 15.33 -3.05
CA LEU A 83 17.13 15.84 -1.77
C LEU A 83 17.60 14.95 -0.61
N ASP A 84 17.71 15.52 0.58
CA ASP A 84 18.11 14.77 1.77
C ASP A 84 17.01 13.79 2.24
N THR A 85 17.41 12.69 2.89
CA THR A 85 16.47 11.64 3.33
C THR A 85 15.88 11.90 4.73
N GLY A 86 16.31 12.95 5.41
CA GLY A 86 15.79 13.44 6.68
C GLY A 86 14.79 14.57 6.47
N HIS A 87 15.26 15.81 6.60
CA HIS A 87 14.42 17.00 6.67
C HIS A 87 13.66 17.27 5.36
N ASP A 88 14.31 17.13 4.21
CA ASP A 88 13.66 17.33 2.91
C ASP A 88 12.55 16.31 2.64
N PHE A 89 12.66 15.08 3.14
CA PHE A 89 11.56 14.10 3.03
C PHE A 89 10.27 14.58 3.70
N ASP A 90 10.42 15.31 4.80
CA ASP A 90 9.32 15.81 5.63
C ASP A 90 8.73 17.12 5.08
N THR A 91 9.55 17.91 4.36
CA THR A 91 9.23 19.29 3.97
C THR A 91 9.14 19.54 2.47
N GLN A 92 9.75 18.71 1.63
CA GLN A 92 9.73 18.84 0.16
C GLN A 92 8.78 17.80 -0.43
N ILE A 93 7.51 18.15 -0.61
CA ILE A 93 6.46 17.19 -1.01
C ILE A 93 6.18 17.30 -2.50
N VAL A 94 6.48 16.25 -3.25
CA VAL A 94 6.12 16.17 -4.68
C VAL A 94 4.67 15.74 -4.81
N VAL A 95 3.90 16.48 -5.62
CA VAL A 95 2.46 16.28 -5.80
C VAL A 95 2.15 15.97 -7.27
N LYS A 96 1.62 14.77 -7.55
CA LYS A 96 1.25 14.38 -8.91
C LYS A 96 -0.17 14.86 -9.21
N THR A 97 -0.30 16.10 -9.68
CA THR A 97 -1.59 16.79 -9.80
C THR A 97 -2.55 16.15 -10.81
N ASN A 98 -2.03 15.40 -11.78
CA ASN A 98 -2.82 14.64 -12.75
C ASN A 98 -3.07 13.17 -12.35
N ALA A 99 -2.85 12.78 -11.08
CA ALA A 99 -2.93 11.37 -10.65
C ALA A 99 -4.25 10.69 -10.99
N ALA A 100 -5.40 11.35 -10.78
CA ALA A 100 -6.71 10.77 -11.07
C ALA A 100 -6.97 10.59 -12.58
N GLU A 101 -6.64 11.61 -13.39
CA GLU A 101 -6.72 11.56 -14.86
C GLU A 101 -5.89 10.40 -15.39
N LEU A 102 -4.65 10.31 -14.91
CA LEU A 102 -3.67 9.32 -15.31
C LEU A 102 -4.10 7.90 -14.93
N LEU A 103 -4.65 7.72 -13.72
CA LEU A 103 -5.13 6.43 -13.26
C LEU A 103 -6.30 5.94 -14.13
N ARG A 104 -7.28 6.79 -14.43
CA ARG A 104 -8.40 6.42 -15.33
C ARG A 104 -7.88 5.93 -16.68
N ARG A 105 -6.92 6.64 -17.27
CA ARG A 105 -6.32 6.26 -18.55
C ARG A 105 -5.60 4.91 -18.47
N GLU A 106 -4.81 4.70 -17.42
CA GLU A 106 -4.04 3.46 -17.26
C GLU A 106 -4.93 2.24 -16.97
N LEU A 107 -5.99 2.41 -16.18
CA LEU A 107 -7.00 1.39 -15.88
C LEU A 107 -7.89 1.02 -17.10
N ALA A 108 -8.03 1.95 -18.06
CA ALA A 108 -8.75 1.73 -19.31
C ALA A 108 -7.90 1.02 -20.38
N ALA A 109 -6.58 0.86 -20.16
CA ALA A 109 -5.71 0.23 -21.13
C ALA A 109 -6.09 -1.25 -21.35
N PRO A 110 -6.15 -1.77 -22.59
CA PRO A 110 -6.53 -3.16 -22.87
C PRO A 110 -5.65 -4.22 -22.17
N ARG A 111 -4.43 -3.84 -21.81
CA ARG A 111 -3.48 -4.72 -21.11
C ARG A 111 -3.75 -4.87 -19.62
N TRP A 112 -4.50 -3.96 -19.00
CA TRP A 112 -4.76 -3.97 -17.57
C TRP A 112 -5.78 -5.05 -17.22
N GLN A 113 -5.44 -5.95 -16.29
CA GLN A 113 -6.23 -7.15 -16.00
C GLN A 113 -7.03 -7.05 -14.68
N GLY A 114 -7.05 -5.87 -14.06
CA GLY A 114 -7.76 -5.67 -12.80
C GLY A 114 -6.95 -6.08 -11.57
N GLU A 115 -5.62 -6.02 -11.65
CA GLU A 115 -4.75 -6.38 -10.54
C GLU A 115 -4.98 -5.49 -9.29
N HIS A 116 -4.73 -6.05 -8.11
CA HIS A 116 -4.86 -5.33 -6.85
C HIS A 116 -3.88 -4.16 -6.76
N ILE A 117 -4.40 -2.97 -6.47
CA ILE A 117 -3.61 -1.75 -6.28
C ILE A 117 -3.51 -1.39 -4.81
N ALA A 118 -2.30 -1.32 -4.26
CA ALA A 118 -2.07 -0.86 -2.89
C ALA A 118 -1.67 0.62 -2.83
N MET A 119 -2.31 1.36 -1.93
CA MET A 119 -2.02 2.75 -1.61
C MET A 119 -1.56 2.87 -0.16
N GLY A 120 -0.82 3.92 0.17
CA GLY A 120 -0.28 4.07 1.52
C GLY A 120 1.03 3.32 1.76
N THR A 121 1.72 2.91 0.70
CA THR A 121 2.88 2.01 0.78
C THR A 121 4.18 2.78 0.97
N ASN A 122 4.51 3.72 0.07
CA ASN A 122 5.71 4.55 0.17
C ASN A 122 5.43 5.95 0.70
N VAL A 123 4.17 6.36 0.73
CA VAL A 123 3.73 7.65 1.25
C VAL A 123 2.33 7.48 1.83
N ASP A 124 1.97 8.29 2.81
CA ASP A 124 0.58 8.31 3.26
C ASP A 124 -0.27 9.13 2.29
N CYS A 125 -1.26 8.49 1.68
CA CYS A 125 -2.17 9.11 0.73
C CYS A 125 -3.19 10.06 1.38
N TYR A 126 -3.36 9.99 2.70
CA TYR A 126 -4.20 10.87 3.52
C TYR A 126 -3.38 11.72 4.50
N GLN A 127 -2.11 11.98 4.16
CA GLN A 127 -1.32 13.00 4.86
C GLN A 127 -1.97 14.38 4.76
N ARG A 128 -1.49 15.35 5.55
CA ARG A 128 -2.04 16.70 5.62
C ARG A 128 -2.22 17.39 4.25
N ALA A 129 -1.30 17.14 3.30
CA ALA A 129 -1.37 17.67 1.94
C ALA A 129 -2.69 17.31 1.22
N GLU A 130 -3.26 16.15 1.52
CA GLU A 130 -4.54 15.68 0.94
C GLU A 130 -5.73 16.56 1.34
N GLY A 131 -5.64 17.31 2.44
CA GLY A 131 -6.65 18.30 2.82
C GLY A 131 -6.77 19.45 1.82
N ARG A 132 -5.66 19.80 1.15
CA ARG A 132 -5.60 20.85 0.12
C ARG A 132 -5.84 20.28 -1.27
N TYR A 133 -5.10 19.22 -1.62
CA TYR A 133 -5.02 18.75 -2.99
C TYR A 133 -6.18 17.85 -3.41
N GLN A 134 -6.80 17.15 -2.46
CA GLN A 134 -7.98 16.31 -2.70
C GLN A 134 -7.80 15.36 -3.91
N LEU A 135 -6.65 14.69 -4.00
CA LEU A 135 -6.37 13.75 -5.10
C LEU A 135 -7.08 12.41 -4.89
N MET A 136 -7.32 12.02 -3.64
CA MET A 136 -7.90 10.72 -3.30
C MET A 136 -9.33 10.54 -3.80
N PRO A 137 -10.26 11.52 -3.71
CA PRO A 137 -11.61 11.38 -4.27
C PRO A 137 -11.60 10.98 -5.75
N GLY A 138 -10.75 11.62 -6.56
CA GLY A 138 -10.60 11.30 -7.97
C GLY A 138 -9.99 9.91 -8.22
N ILE A 139 -9.03 9.50 -7.40
CA ILE A 139 -8.40 8.17 -7.46
C ILE A 139 -9.41 7.08 -7.07
N LEU A 140 -10.15 7.26 -5.99
CA LEU A 140 -11.19 6.33 -5.53
C LEU A 140 -12.31 6.18 -6.56
N ALA A 141 -12.75 7.29 -7.16
CA ALA A 141 -13.74 7.26 -8.24
C ALA A 141 -13.22 6.44 -9.44
N ALA A 142 -11.97 6.66 -9.87
CA ALA A 142 -11.37 5.90 -10.96
C ALA A 142 -11.32 4.38 -10.69
N LEU A 143 -10.97 3.99 -9.46
CA LEU A 143 -10.94 2.58 -9.03
C LEU A 143 -12.35 1.96 -8.98
N ARG A 144 -13.31 2.69 -8.39
CA ARG A 144 -14.73 2.29 -8.35
C ARG A 144 -15.30 2.11 -9.74
N ASP A 145 -15.13 3.09 -10.63
CA ASP A 145 -15.73 3.08 -11.97
C ASP A 145 -15.19 1.93 -12.83
N ARG A 146 -13.97 1.46 -12.54
CA ARG A 146 -13.39 0.27 -13.18
C ARG A 146 -13.59 -1.03 -12.39
N ALA A 147 -14.28 -0.99 -11.25
CA ALA A 147 -14.40 -2.11 -10.30
C ALA A 147 -13.04 -2.75 -9.96
N ASN A 148 -11.97 -1.94 -9.86
CA ASN A 148 -10.62 -2.45 -9.62
C ASN A 148 -10.36 -2.68 -8.12
N PRO A 149 -9.88 -3.86 -7.70
CA PRO A 149 -9.61 -4.12 -6.30
C PRO A 149 -8.45 -3.26 -5.78
N PHE A 150 -8.55 -2.80 -4.53
CA PHE A 150 -7.50 -1.98 -3.92
C PHE A 150 -7.42 -2.09 -2.40
N SER A 151 -6.28 -1.65 -1.87
CA SER A 151 -6.09 -1.47 -0.44
C SER A 151 -5.50 -0.11 -0.08
N ILE A 152 -5.83 0.38 1.10
CA ILE A 152 -5.33 1.63 1.67
C ILE A 152 -4.73 1.34 3.04
N LEU A 153 -3.45 1.67 3.21
CA LEU A 153 -2.80 1.77 4.52
C LEU A 153 -2.63 3.24 4.88
N THR A 154 -3.09 3.68 6.06
CA THR A 154 -2.92 5.09 6.45
C THR A 154 -2.77 5.28 7.96
N LYS A 155 -2.15 6.39 8.34
CA LYS A 155 -2.20 7.01 9.67
C LYS A 155 -3.12 8.23 9.71
N GLY A 156 -3.56 8.73 8.56
CA GLY A 156 -4.35 9.94 8.41
C GLY A 156 -5.83 9.73 8.72
N SER A 157 -6.45 10.73 9.36
CA SER A 157 -7.91 10.74 9.62
C SER A 157 -8.74 11.23 8.44
N LEU A 158 -8.12 11.82 7.41
CA LEU A 158 -8.80 12.36 6.24
C LEU A 158 -9.53 11.30 5.41
N ILE A 159 -9.22 10.01 5.60
CA ILE A 159 -9.98 8.91 4.98
C ILE A 159 -11.47 8.97 5.30
N LEU A 160 -11.86 9.52 6.46
CA LEU A 160 -13.27 9.65 6.85
C LEU A 160 -14.05 10.65 5.97
N ARG A 161 -13.37 11.63 5.35
CA ARG A 161 -13.99 12.53 4.36
C ARG A 161 -14.53 11.74 3.17
N ASP A 162 -13.80 10.70 2.78
CA ASP A 162 -14.06 9.92 1.57
C ASP A 162 -14.81 8.61 1.88
N LEU A 163 -15.40 8.50 3.08
CA LEU A 163 -16.07 7.30 3.59
C LEU A 163 -17.15 6.78 2.61
N GLU A 164 -17.97 7.67 2.08
CA GLU A 164 -19.03 7.28 1.16
C GLU A 164 -18.47 6.78 -0.19
N LEU A 165 -17.38 7.36 -0.69
CA LEU A 165 -16.71 6.85 -1.90
C LEU A 165 -16.12 5.46 -1.68
N VAL A 166 -15.53 5.23 -0.50
CA VAL A 166 -15.06 3.91 -0.09
C VAL A 166 -16.21 2.90 -0.01
N ARG A 167 -17.36 3.27 0.56
CA ARG A 167 -18.56 2.41 0.59
C ARG A 167 -19.05 2.07 -0.81
N GLN A 168 -19.09 3.04 -1.71
CA GLN A 168 -19.49 2.81 -3.11
C GLN A 168 -18.52 1.88 -3.84
N ALA A 169 -17.21 2.06 -3.64
CA ALA A 169 -16.19 1.17 -4.19
C ALA A 169 -16.34 -0.27 -3.68
N ALA A 170 -16.59 -0.44 -2.37
CA ALA A 170 -16.77 -1.75 -1.75
C ALA A 170 -18.02 -2.51 -2.27
N ARG A 171 -18.98 -1.83 -2.93
CA ARG A 171 -20.13 -2.49 -3.58
C ARG A 171 -19.78 -3.17 -4.91
N VAL A 172 -18.71 -2.73 -5.56
CA VAL A 172 -18.36 -3.18 -6.92
C VAL A 172 -17.05 -3.95 -6.98
N THR A 173 -16.20 -3.85 -5.96
CA THR A 173 -14.90 -4.54 -5.93
C THR A 173 -14.40 -4.78 -4.51
N GLU A 174 -13.31 -5.55 -4.40
CA GLU A 174 -12.65 -5.80 -3.12
C GLU A 174 -11.89 -4.56 -2.66
N VAL A 175 -12.25 -4.06 -1.48
CA VAL A 175 -11.58 -2.94 -0.81
C VAL A 175 -11.03 -3.42 0.51
N SER A 176 -9.78 -3.09 0.84
CA SER A 176 -9.19 -3.38 2.15
C SER A 176 -8.61 -2.12 2.78
N ILE A 177 -8.97 -1.83 4.03
CA ILE A 177 -8.46 -0.66 4.75
C ILE A 177 -7.64 -1.13 5.95
N ALA A 178 -6.48 -0.52 6.14
CA ALA A 178 -5.59 -0.75 7.26
C ALA A 178 -5.19 0.58 7.90
N LEU A 179 -5.31 0.66 9.23
CA LEU A 179 -4.81 1.80 10.00
C LEU A 179 -3.50 1.42 10.67
N SER A 180 -2.52 2.31 10.65
CA SER A 180 -1.24 2.08 11.34
C SER A 180 -1.26 2.65 12.75
N VAL A 181 -1.27 1.76 13.75
CA VAL A 181 -1.28 2.10 15.18
C VAL A 181 -0.24 1.23 15.90
N GLY A 182 0.99 1.73 16.03
CA GLY A 182 2.11 0.95 16.61
C GLY A 182 2.04 0.77 18.12
N PHE A 183 1.62 1.81 18.84
CA PHE A 183 1.60 1.89 20.30
C PHE A 183 0.70 3.05 20.75
N LEU A 184 0.42 3.16 22.06
CA LEU A 184 -0.49 4.17 22.63
C LEU A 184 0.21 5.31 23.39
N ASP A 185 1.51 5.16 23.66
CA ASP A 185 2.29 6.15 24.42
C ASP A 185 2.31 7.49 23.68
N GLY A 186 1.71 8.51 24.30
CA GLY A 186 1.54 9.84 23.72
C GLY A 186 2.84 10.65 23.68
N GLU A 187 3.79 10.42 24.59
CA GLU A 187 5.08 11.11 24.58
C GLU A 187 5.97 10.53 23.49
N LEU A 188 6.07 9.20 23.43
CA LEU A 188 6.79 8.50 22.37
C LEU A 188 6.21 8.87 20.99
N TRP A 189 4.89 8.89 20.84
CA TRP A 189 4.20 9.27 19.61
C TRP A 189 4.61 10.67 19.12
N ARG A 190 4.54 11.68 20.00
CA ARG A 190 4.97 13.05 19.66
C ARG A 190 6.42 13.12 19.22
N SER A 191 7.28 12.27 19.79
CA SER A 191 8.70 12.25 19.48
C SER A 191 9.03 11.54 18.15
N VAL A 192 8.35 10.43 17.83
CA VAL A 192 8.71 9.59 16.67
C VAL A 192 7.86 9.81 15.43
N GLU A 193 6.66 10.36 15.56
CA GLU A 193 5.75 10.60 14.44
C GLU A 193 4.89 11.88 14.61
N PRO A 194 5.54 13.04 14.82
CA PRO A 194 4.87 14.29 15.24
C PRO A 194 3.84 14.84 14.24
N GLY A 195 3.99 14.55 12.95
CA GLY A 195 3.08 15.07 11.91
C GLY A 195 1.84 14.21 11.67
N THR A 196 1.70 13.10 12.39
CA THR A 196 0.56 12.18 12.26
C THR A 196 -0.56 12.54 13.24
N PRO A 197 -1.81 12.09 13.02
CA PRO A 197 -2.82 12.05 14.07
C PRO A 197 -2.38 11.15 15.24
N SER A 198 -2.86 11.44 16.46
CA SER A 198 -2.57 10.62 17.64
C SER A 198 -3.04 9.18 17.49
N PRO A 199 -2.44 8.20 18.21
CA PRO A 199 -2.92 6.82 18.22
C PRO A 199 -4.42 6.73 18.56
N GLN A 200 -4.90 7.53 19.50
CA GLN A 200 -6.31 7.61 19.90
C GLN A 200 -7.18 8.12 18.75
N THR A 201 -6.74 9.12 17.99
CA THR A 201 -7.44 9.60 16.79
C THR A 201 -7.51 8.52 15.72
N ARG A 202 -6.43 7.76 15.50
CA ARG A 202 -6.43 6.65 14.52
C ARG A 202 -7.36 5.51 14.94
N LEU A 203 -7.42 5.21 16.24
CA LEU A 203 -8.39 4.25 16.78
C LEU A 203 -9.83 4.76 16.66
N ALA A 204 -10.08 6.07 16.80
CA ALA A 204 -11.38 6.65 16.53
C ALA A 204 -11.78 6.48 15.05
N VAL A 205 -10.84 6.66 14.11
CA VAL A 205 -11.07 6.37 12.68
C VAL A 205 -11.45 4.90 12.46
N CYS A 206 -10.73 3.96 13.08
CA CYS A 206 -11.05 2.54 13.05
C CYS A 206 -12.47 2.26 13.56
N ARG A 207 -12.85 2.89 14.68
CA ARG A 207 -14.19 2.78 15.26
C ARG A 207 -15.25 3.29 14.30
N THR A 208 -15.09 4.49 13.75
CA THR A 208 -16.03 5.08 12.79
C THR A 208 -16.20 4.22 11.54
N LEU A 209 -15.10 3.63 11.02
CA LEU A 209 -15.18 2.70 9.89
C LEU A 209 -16.00 1.45 10.26
N SER A 210 -15.72 0.86 11.42
CA SER A 210 -16.42 -0.33 11.93
C SER A 210 -17.93 -0.07 12.13
N GLU A 211 -18.29 1.05 12.76
CA GLU A 211 -19.67 1.50 12.97
C GLU A 211 -20.44 1.74 11.65
N ASN A 212 -19.72 2.04 10.57
CA ASN A 212 -20.28 2.21 9.23
C ASN A 212 -20.28 0.92 8.40
N GLY A 213 -20.02 -0.23 9.01
CA GLY A 213 -19.99 -1.52 8.34
C GLY A 213 -18.79 -1.68 7.41
N ILE A 214 -17.69 -0.95 7.66
CA ILE A 214 -16.44 -1.06 6.92
C ILE A 214 -15.39 -1.74 7.81
N PRO A 215 -15.28 -3.09 7.78
CA PRO A 215 -14.13 -3.81 8.30
C PRO A 215 -12.81 -3.11 7.96
N SER A 216 -12.06 -2.78 8.99
CA SER A 216 -10.70 -2.29 8.87
C SER A 216 -9.76 -3.17 9.68
N SER A 217 -8.56 -3.35 9.18
CA SER A 217 -7.47 -3.99 9.90
C SER A 217 -6.60 -2.95 10.58
N VAL A 218 -5.83 -3.37 11.58
CA VAL A 218 -4.76 -2.54 12.14
C VAL A 218 -3.42 -3.19 11.87
N LEU A 219 -2.55 -2.42 11.23
CA LEU A 219 -1.13 -2.71 11.17
C LEU A 219 -0.49 -2.11 12.42
N MET A 220 -0.20 -2.96 13.41
CA MET A 220 0.49 -2.54 14.63
C MET A 220 1.98 -2.35 14.33
N ALA A 221 2.29 -1.21 13.71
CA ALA A 221 3.59 -0.94 13.13
C ALA A 221 3.99 0.54 13.22
N PRO A 222 5.27 0.82 13.53
CA PRO A 222 6.25 -0.16 14.04
C PRO A 222 5.99 -0.46 15.52
N VAL A 223 6.21 -1.71 15.92
CA VAL A 223 6.61 -2.02 17.31
C VAL A 223 8.08 -1.60 17.44
N LEU A 224 8.35 -0.65 18.32
CA LEU A 224 9.67 -0.07 18.57
C LEU A 224 10.40 -0.86 19.68
N PRO A 225 11.52 -1.54 19.37
CA PRO A 225 12.24 -2.31 20.37
C PRO A 225 12.63 -1.52 21.62
N PHE A 226 12.39 -2.09 22.80
CA PHE A 226 12.68 -1.51 24.11
C PHE A 226 11.92 -0.23 24.47
N LEU A 227 11.05 0.26 23.57
CA LEU A 227 10.29 1.51 23.74
C LEU A 227 8.78 1.26 23.77
N SER A 228 8.31 0.30 22.97
CA SER A 228 6.89 -0.01 22.84
C SER A 228 6.59 -1.51 22.81
N ASP A 229 7.51 -2.34 23.27
CA ASP A 229 7.46 -3.80 23.14
C ASP A 229 7.39 -4.56 24.47
N SER A 230 7.18 -3.87 25.60
CA SER A 230 6.90 -4.54 26.87
C SER A 230 5.58 -5.34 26.75
N PRO A 231 5.45 -6.50 27.41
CA PRO A 231 4.20 -7.27 27.39
C PRO A 231 2.97 -6.44 27.77
N GLU A 232 3.10 -5.53 28.73
CA GLU A 232 2.05 -4.63 29.21
C GLU A 232 1.67 -3.61 28.13
N GLN A 233 2.66 -2.97 27.48
CA GLN A 233 2.42 -2.02 26.39
C GLN A 233 1.78 -2.70 25.17
N LEU A 234 2.26 -3.90 24.81
CA LEU A 234 1.69 -4.69 23.73
C LEU A 234 0.23 -5.06 24.04
N ARG A 235 -0.04 -5.62 25.22
CA ARG A 235 -1.39 -5.99 25.65
C ARG A 235 -2.34 -4.79 25.67
N ALA A 236 -1.90 -3.66 26.22
CA ALA A 236 -2.69 -2.43 26.26
C ALA A 236 -3.04 -1.92 24.85
N THR A 237 -2.06 -1.94 23.94
CA THR A 237 -2.26 -1.52 22.55
C THR A 237 -3.24 -2.44 21.82
N VAL A 238 -3.04 -3.76 21.93
CA VAL A 238 -3.94 -4.76 21.32
C VAL A 238 -5.36 -4.64 21.86
N ARG A 239 -5.52 -4.46 23.18
CA ARG A 239 -6.84 -4.24 23.80
C ARG A 239 -7.54 -3.01 23.22
N ALA A 240 -6.83 -1.90 23.06
CA ALA A 240 -7.40 -0.67 22.51
C ALA A 240 -7.78 -0.81 21.03
N ILE A 241 -6.96 -1.55 20.26
CA ILE A 241 -7.26 -1.88 18.87
C ILE A 241 -8.53 -2.73 18.76
N ALA A 242 -8.63 -3.80 19.56
CA ALA A 242 -9.81 -4.65 19.59
C ALA A 242 -11.07 -3.86 20.00
N ALA A 243 -10.97 -3.01 21.03
CA ALA A 243 -12.06 -2.15 21.49
C ALA A 243 -12.47 -1.06 20.48
N ALA A 244 -11.63 -0.76 19.49
CA ALA A 244 -11.95 0.11 18.36
C ALA A 244 -12.65 -0.62 17.21
N GLY A 245 -12.92 -1.93 17.34
CA GLY A 245 -13.64 -2.71 16.34
C GLY A 245 -12.81 -3.10 15.12
N ALA A 246 -11.48 -3.19 15.27
CA ALA A 246 -10.61 -3.71 14.23
C ALA A 246 -10.93 -5.18 13.93
N GLY A 247 -11.02 -5.53 12.65
CA GLY A 247 -11.29 -6.91 12.21
C GLY A 247 -10.08 -7.83 12.29
N SER A 248 -8.87 -7.27 12.33
CA SER A 248 -7.63 -8.03 12.49
C SER A 248 -6.46 -7.16 12.89
N ILE A 249 -5.43 -7.76 13.50
CA ILE A 249 -4.19 -7.09 13.90
C ILE A 249 -3.00 -7.80 13.26
N THR A 250 -2.11 -7.02 12.63
CA THR A 250 -0.83 -7.54 12.12
C THR A 250 0.30 -6.72 12.73
N PRO A 251 1.14 -7.30 13.61
CA PRO A 251 2.30 -6.60 14.16
C PRO A 251 3.45 -6.59 13.16
N LEU A 252 4.15 -5.44 13.06
CA LEU A 252 5.46 -5.38 12.42
C LEU A 252 6.46 -4.69 13.34
N VAL A 253 7.57 -5.37 13.59
CA VAL A 253 8.72 -4.76 14.27
C VAL A 253 9.37 -3.74 13.34
N LEU A 254 9.87 -2.66 13.93
CA LEU A 254 10.64 -1.62 13.26
C LEU A 254 11.61 -2.18 12.21
N HIS A 255 11.57 -1.59 11.02
CA HIS A 255 12.39 -1.95 9.87
C HIS A 255 13.29 -0.76 9.49
N LEU A 256 14.60 -0.90 9.69
CA LEU A 256 15.60 0.15 9.51
C LEU A 256 16.32 0.02 8.16
N ARG A 257 15.65 0.44 7.09
CA ARG A 257 16.28 0.54 5.76
C ARG A 257 17.30 1.69 5.69
N PRO A 258 18.30 1.61 4.79
CA PRO A 258 19.16 2.75 4.50
C PRO A 258 18.33 4.00 4.16
N GLY A 259 18.74 5.15 4.67
CA GLY A 259 18.01 6.42 4.65
C GLY A 259 17.14 6.64 5.89
N ALA A 260 16.48 5.59 6.39
CA ALA A 260 15.69 5.65 7.61
C ALA A 260 16.52 5.30 8.86
N ARG A 261 17.47 4.37 8.72
CA ARG A 261 18.33 3.90 9.81
C ARG A 261 19.12 5.05 10.42
N GLU A 262 19.76 5.85 9.59
CA GLU A 262 20.63 6.96 10.01
C GLU A 262 19.82 8.00 10.76
N TRP A 263 18.64 8.34 10.24
CA TRP A 263 17.73 9.30 10.86
C TRP A 263 17.17 8.79 12.19
N TYR A 264 16.74 7.53 12.24
CA TYR A 264 16.24 6.89 13.45
C TYR A 264 17.34 6.77 14.52
N MET A 265 18.54 6.34 14.17
CA MET A 265 19.65 6.20 15.11
C MET A 265 20.13 7.55 15.65
N ALA A 266 20.11 8.61 14.84
CA ALA A 266 20.39 9.97 15.30
C ALA A 266 19.31 10.47 16.29
N TRP A 267 18.03 10.19 16.03
CA TRP A 267 16.96 10.46 16.99
C TRP A 267 17.14 9.65 18.27
N LEU A 268 17.47 8.35 18.16
CA LEU A 268 17.66 7.46 19.29
C LEU A 268 18.83 7.92 20.18
N ALA A 269 19.96 8.33 19.59
CA ALA A 269 21.11 8.83 20.33
C ALA A 269 20.80 10.11 21.14
N ARG A 270 19.93 10.99 20.63
CA ARG A 270 19.51 12.20 21.33
C ARG A 270 18.49 11.94 22.44
N ASN A 271 17.52 11.06 22.20
CA ASN A 271 16.35 10.89 23.09
C ASN A 271 16.48 9.69 24.03
N HIS A 272 17.17 8.63 23.60
CA HIS A 272 17.36 7.39 24.35
C HIS A 272 18.80 6.86 24.19
N PRO A 273 19.84 7.63 24.60
CA PRO A 273 21.25 7.27 24.37
C PRO A 273 21.62 5.88 24.92
N HIS A 274 21.01 5.47 26.04
CA HIS A 274 21.22 4.17 26.67
C HIS A 274 20.75 2.97 25.82
N LEU A 275 19.96 3.19 24.76
CA LEU A 275 19.48 2.15 23.86
C LEU A 275 20.31 1.99 22.59
N VAL A 276 21.22 2.92 22.28
CA VAL A 276 21.96 2.94 21.00
C VAL A 276 22.69 1.61 20.76
N LEU A 277 23.52 1.17 21.71
CA LEU A 277 24.26 -0.09 21.59
C LEU A 277 23.34 -1.31 21.44
N ARG A 278 22.16 -1.30 22.08
CA ARG A 278 21.18 -2.38 21.95
C ARG A 278 20.58 -2.43 20.55
N TYR A 279 20.29 -1.28 19.97
CA TYR A 279 19.79 -1.19 18.60
C TYR A 279 20.86 -1.56 17.58
N GLU A 280 22.10 -1.14 17.77
CA GLU A 280 23.23 -1.53 16.91
C GLU A 280 23.40 -3.05 16.89
N ALA A 281 23.37 -3.69 18.06
CA ALA A 281 23.43 -5.14 18.17
C ALA A 281 22.20 -5.82 17.53
N LEU A 282 20.99 -5.32 17.80
CA LEU A 282 19.76 -5.91 17.28
C LEU A 282 19.66 -5.82 15.75
N TYR A 283 20.16 -4.73 15.14
CA TYR A 283 20.13 -4.48 13.70
C TYR A 283 21.51 -4.65 13.02
N ALA A 284 22.43 -5.40 13.65
CA ALA A 284 23.74 -5.69 13.07
C ALA A 284 23.63 -6.50 11.77
N GLY A 285 22.69 -7.44 11.71
CA GLY A 285 22.48 -8.34 10.58
C GLY A 285 21.71 -7.75 9.39
N GLY A 286 21.29 -6.48 9.45
CA GLY A 286 20.59 -5.80 8.37
C GLY A 286 19.41 -4.94 8.82
N SER A 287 18.49 -4.67 7.90
CA SER A 287 17.37 -3.75 8.15
C SER A 287 16.26 -4.32 9.04
N TYR A 288 16.13 -5.64 9.10
CA TYR A 288 15.12 -6.31 9.92
C TYR A 288 15.70 -6.70 11.27
N ALA A 289 14.89 -6.60 12.33
CA ALA A 289 15.21 -7.27 13.59
C ALA A 289 15.33 -8.79 13.38
N PRO A 290 16.07 -9.54 14.21
CA PRO A 290 16.25 -10.97 14.04
C PRO A 290 14.92 -11.73 14.06
N THR A 291 14.83 -12.84 13.33
CA THR A 291 13.60 -13.64 13.21
C THR A 291 13.03 -14.07 14.56
N TRP A 292 13.87 -14.40 15.54
CA TRP A 292 13.42 -14.76 16.89
C TRP A 292 12.68 -13.60 17.57
N TYR A 293 13.15 -12.37 17.37
CA TYR A 293 12.57 -11.17 17.97
C TYR A 293 11.21 -10.86 17.32
N GLN A 294 11.14 -10.91 15.99
CA GLN A 294 9.89 -10.76 15.25
C GLN A 294 8.86 -11.80 15.69
N ARG A 295 9.25 -13.09 15.74
CA ARG A 295 8.37 -14.19 16.18
C ARG A 295 7.87 -14.02 17.62
N ARG A 296 8.71 -13.53 18.53
CA ARG A 296 8.31 -13.22 19.91
C ARG A 296 7.19 -12.18 19.94
N ILE A 297 7.38 -11.05 19.26
CA ILE A 297 6.38 -9.97 19.19
C ILE A 297 5.09 -10.47 18.54
N THR A 298 5.20 -11.16 17.40
CA THR A 298 4.04 -11.71 16.70
C THR A 298 3.24 -12.67 17.59
N ARG A 299 3.92 -13.59 18.30
CA ARG A 299 3.25 -14.52 19.21
C ARG A 299 2.53 -13.80 20.35
N GLN A 300 3.17 -12.83 20.98
CA GLN A 300 2.57 -12.06 22.08
C GLN A 300 1.34 -11.28 21.60
N VAL A 301 1.47 -10.55 20.50
CA VAL A 301 0.37 -9.77 19.92
C VAL A 301 -0.78 -10.68 19.50
N HIS A 302 -0.54 -11.79 18.82
CA HIS A 302 -1.60 -12.73 18.44
C HIS A 302 -2.25 -13.40 19.66
N GLY A 303 -1.49 -13.71 20.72
CA GLY A 303 -2.05 -14.22 21.97
C GLY A 303 -3.02 -13.23 22.61
N PHE A 304 -2.63 -11.96 22.72
CA PHE A 304 -3.52 -10.91 23.22
C PHE A 304 -4.69 -10.64 22.27
N ALA A 305 -4.48 -10.72 20.96
CA ALA A 305 -5.52 -10.46 19.98
C ALA A 305 -6.61 -11.55 20.06
N ALA A 306 -6.22 -12.82 20.22
CA ALA A 306 -7.13 -13.91 20.50
C ALA A 306 -7.89 -13.71 21.83
N GLU A 307 -7.20 -13.27 22.88
CA GLU A 307 -7.81 -12.96 24.18
C GLU A 307 -8.90 -11.88 24.07
N PHE A 308 -8.66 -10.83 23.28
CA PHE A 308 -9.61 -9.72 23.10
C PHE A 308 -10.58 -9.90 21.92
N GLY A 309 -10.66 -11.11 21.34
CA GLY A 309 -11.61 -11.41 20.25
C GLY A 309 -11.29 -10.74 18.91
N CYS A 310 -10.05 -10.30 18.70
CA CYS A 310 -9.56 -9.71 17.46
C CYS A 310 -8.63 -10.71 16.76
N GLY A 311 -9.18 -11.57 15.90
CA GLY A 311 -8.42 -12.67 15.29
C GLY A 311 -7.49 -12.23 14.15
N PRO A 312 -6.54 -13.08 13.70
CA PRO A 312 -5.83 -12.84 12.45
C PRO A 312 -6.86 -12.81 11.31
N ALA A 313 -6.67 -11.89 10.35
CA ALA A 313 -7.60 -11.67 9.25
C ALA A 313 -7.98 -13.02 8.60
N ARG A 314 -9.26 -13.37 8.59
CA ARG A 314 -9.74 -14.22 7.49
C ARG A 314 -9.44 -13.46 6.21
N ARG A 315 -9.07 -14.15 5.11
CA ARG A 315 -9.03 -13.55 3.75
C ARG A 315 -10.46 -13.15 3.37
N THR A 316 -10.96 -12.10 3.99
CA THR A 316 -12.23 -11.46 3.69
C THR A 316 -11.84 -10.03 3.37
N GLY A 317 -11.25 -9.85 2.20
CA GLY A 317 -11.59 -8.66 1.46
C GLY A 317 -13.12 -8.58 1.39
N PHE A 318 -13.66 -7.37 1.33
CA PHE A 318 -15.11 -7.18 1.27
C PHE A 318 -15.63 -7.91 0.05
N ARG A 319 -16.23 -9.08 0.27
CA ARG A 319 -16.95 -9.82 -0.75
C ARG A 319 -18.32 -10.15 -0.19
N GLN A 320 -19.30 -9.35 -0.59
CA GLN A 320 -20.61 -9.90 -0.91
C GLN A 320 -21.08 -9.25 -2.23
N PRO A 321 -20.86 -9.91 -3.38
CA PRO A 321 -21.70 -9.70 -4.52
C PRO A 321 -22.92 -10.61 -4.34
N GLU A 322 -24.03 -10.05 -3.85
CA GLU A 322 -25.32 -10.57 -4.27
C GLU A 322 -25.48 -10.15 -5.73
N ARG A 323 -25.39 -11.13 -6.62
CA ARG A 323 -25.60 -10.92 -8.06
C ARG A 323 -27.07 -10.53 -8.22
N PRO A 324 -27.41 -9.41 -8.89
CA PRO A 324 -28.80 -9.18 -9.29
C PRO A 324 -29.28 -10.41 -10.08
N PRO A 325 -30.52 -10.91 -9.86
CA PRO A 325 -31.07 -11.98 -10.68
C PRO A 325 -30.93 -11.58 -12.15
N GLN A 326 -30.13 -12.35 -12.90
CA GLN A 326 -30.12 -12.20 -14.34
C GLN A 326 -31.48 -12.68 -14.82
N ASP A 327 -32.34 -11.77 -15.28
CA ASP A 327 -33.56 -12.14 -15.97
C ASP A 327 -33.17 -12.97 -17.21
N PRO A 328 -33.52 -14.26 -17.27
CA PRO A 328 -33.19 -15.12 -18.42
C PRO A 328 -33.85 -14.65 -19.72
N ARG A 329 -34.77 -13.67 -19.68
CA ARG A 329 -35.55 -13.21 -20.83
C ARG A 329 -34.96 -12.02 -21.57
N ALA A 330 -33.89 -11.39 -21.07
CA ALA A 330 -33.32 -10.20 -21.71
C ALA A 330 -32.19 -10.48 -22.74
N ALA A 331 -31.85 -11.75 -23.00
CA ALA A 331 -30.80 -12.12 -23.95
C ALA A 331 -31.31 -13.15 -24.97
N GLN A 332 -32.24 -12.74 -25.83
CA GLN A 332 -32.41 -13.39 -27.13
C GLN A 332 -32.34 -12.31 -28.22
N PRO A 333 -31.27 -12.29 -29.05
CA PRO A 333 -31.33 -11.57 -30.30
C PRO A 333 -32.32 -12.29 -31.23
N SER A 334 -33.35 -11.58 -31.68
CA SER A 334 -34.31 -12.04 -32.67
C SER A 334 -33.58 -12.46 -33.95
N ARG A 335 -33.62 -13.75 -34.28
CA ARG A 335 -33.17 -14.27 -35.58
C ARG A 335 -34.21 -13.91 -36.65
N PRO A 336 -33.81 -13.47 -37.86
CA PRO A 336 -34.71 -13.45 -39.00
C PRO A 336 -34.89 -14.88 -39.53
N GLU A 337 -36.13 -15.23 -39.90
CA GLU A 337 -36.50 -16.50 -40.53
C GLU A 337 -35.89 -16.64 -41.93
N PRO A 338 -35.29 -17.79 -42.29
CA PRO A 338 -34.94 -18.08 -43.67
C PRO A 338 -36.07 -18.83 -44.38
N GLN A 339 -36.46 -18.30 -45.55
CA GLN A 339 -37.36 -18.93 -46.50
C GLN A 339 -36.69 -20.10 -47.24
N ASP A 340 -37.50 -21.12 -47.54
CA ASP A 340 -37.17 -22.34 -48.27
C ASP A 340 -36.41 -22.13 -49.59
N ARG A 341 -35.48 -23.06 -49.91
CA ARG A 341 -35.21 -23.58 -51.27
C ARG A 341 -34.29 -24.82 -51.27
N GLU A 342 -34.91 -25.94 -51.60
CA GLU A 342 -34.50 -27.07 -52.46
C GLU A 342 -33.02 -27.45 -52.70
N ARG A 343 -32.71 -28.68 -52.26
CA ARG A 343 -32.13 -29.84 -52.98
C ARG A 343 -30.94 -29.64 -53.94
N GLY A 344 -29.81 -30.31 -53.61
CA GLY A 344 -28.74 -30.69 -54.54
C GLY A 344 -27.73 -31.66 -53.90
N GLN A 345 -27.72 -32.91 -54.37
CA GLN A 345 -26.75 -33.96 -54.03
C GLN A 345 -25.40 -33.70 -54.70
N GLU A 346 -24.27 -34.06 -54.06
CA GLU A 346 -23.17 -34.79 -54.70
C GLU A 346 -22.15 -35.36 -53.71
N ARG A 347 -21.45 -36.41 -54.17
CA ARG A 347 -20.64 -37.40 -53.44
C ARG A 347 -19.15 -37.03 -53.37
N GLY A 348 -18.41 -37.69 -52.47
CA GLY A 348 -16.95 -37.90 -52.58
C GLY A 348 -16.22 -37.84 -51.24
N GLN A 349 -16.00 -38.93 -50.51
CA GLN A 349 -14.97 -39.98 -50.64
C GLN A 349 -13.72 -39.72 -49.77
N GLU A 350 -13.35 -40.78 -49.04
CA GLU A 350 -12.34 -40.92 -47.98
C GLU A 350 -10.90 -40.61 -48.39
N ARG A 351 -10.05 -40.28 -47.40
CA ARG A 351 -8.77 -40.97 -47.10
C ARG A 351 -8.11 -40.41 -45.83
N GLY A 352 -7.63 -41.31 -44.97
CA GLY A 352 -6.98 -41.00 -43.70
C GLY A 352 -5.46 -41.18 -43.68
N ARG A 353 -4.95 -41.20 -42.44
CA ARG A 353 -3.59 -41.52 -41.90
C ARG A 353 -2.66 -40.31 -41.63
N PRO A 354 -1.68 -40.43 -40.69
CA PRO A 354 -1.86 -40.62 -39.24
C PRO A 354 -0.92 -39.72 -38.40
N THR A 355 -1.11 -39.75 -37.08
CA THR A 355 -0.30 -39.10 -36.05
C THR A 355 1.05 -39.80 -35.81
N LEU A 356 2.09 -39.01 -35.51
CA LEU A 356 3.35 -39.46 -34.90
C LEU A 356 3.67 -38.59 -33.67
N PRO A 357 4.13 -39.18 -32.53
CA PRO A 357 4.47 -38.45 -31.33
C PRO A 357 5.94 -38.04 -31.32
N VAL A 358 6.23 -36.81 -30.88
CA VAL A 358 7.61 -36.35 -30.62
C VAL A 358 7.96 -36.63 -29.16
N THR A 359 8.95 -37.49 -28.97
CA THR A 359 9.62 -37.78 -27.70
C THR A 359 10.63 -36.67 -27.37
N ARG A 360 10.75 -36.32 -26.09
CA ARG A 360 11.71 -35.35 -25.55
C ARG A 360 12.53 -36.06 -24.46
N PRO A 361 13.88 -35.98 -24.45
CA PRO A 361 14.72 -36.66 -23.47
C PRO A 361 14.78 -35.92 -22.11
N PRO A 362 15.26 -36.58 -21.03
CA PRO A 362 14.94 -36.22 -19.65
C PRO A 362 15.84 -35.11 -19.07
N ALA A 363 15.31 -34.47 -18.03
CA ALA A 363 16.02 -33.53 -17.17
C ALA A 363 16.72 -34.29 -16.02
N GLU A 364 17.95 -33.86 -15.70
CA GLU A 364 18.63 -34.24 -14.46
C GLU A 364 18.43 -33.20 -13.33
N PRO A 365 18.58 -33.61 -12.06
CA PRO A 365 17.97 -32.95 -10.91
C PRO A 365 18.96 -32.05 -10.14
N GLY A 366 18.43 -31.04 -9.43
CA GLY A 366 19.23 -30.21 -8.52
C GLY A 366 18.39 -29.42 -7.52
N ASP A 367 18.43 -29.89 -6.28
CA ASP A 367 18.25 -29.19 -5.00
C ASP A 367 16.91 -28.57 -4.61
N THR A 368 16.09 -29.45 -4.04
CA THR A 368 15.48 -29.35 -2.71
C THR A 368 16.08 -28.27 -1.77
N GLN A 369 15.25 -27.35 -1.26
CA GLN A 369 15.24 -27.03 0.18
C GLN A 369 14.03 -26.15 0.63
N LEU A 370 13.21 -26.80 1.47
CA LEU A 370 12.57 -26.29 2.70
C LEU A 370 11.59 -25.10 2.63
N THR A 371 10.34 -25.48 2.41
CA THR A 371 9.12 -24.78 2.85
C THR A 371 9.00 -24.86 4.37
N LEU A 372 8.86 -23.71 5.06
CA LEU A 372 8.37 -23.66 6.44
C LEU A 372 7.21 -22.66 6.51
N LEU A 373 6.09 -23.21 6.98
CA LEU A 373 4.78 -22.61 7.22
C LEU A 373 4.82 -21.41 8.19
#